data_AF-A0A7W9CMK0-F1
#
_entry.id   AF-A0A7W9CMK0-F1
#
_cell.length_a   1.000
_cell.length_b   1.000
_cell.length_c   1.000
_cell.angle_alpha   90.00
_cell.angle_beta   90.00
_cell.angle_gamma   90.00
#
_symmetry.space_group_name_H-M   'P 1'
#
loop_
_entity.id
_entity.type
_entity.pdbx_description
1 polymer ?
#
loop_
_entity_poly.entity_id
_entity_poly.type
_entity_poly.pdbx_seq_one_letter_code
_entity_poly.pdbx_strand_id
1 'polypeptide(L)'
;MDVELRLESVHEGILVTGEAHAELVGECSRCLDPIRDGITVDLQELFLTAAPEGDSDEERLVVHETVDLEPVLRDAVVTALPFQPVCRDECQGLCPDCGIRLDDAPADHAHEQLDPRWAALAALTNPAEAGTAGPDQKTSSDETEER
;
A
#
# COMPACT_ATOMS: atom_id res chain seq x y z
N MET A 1 15.64 -1.41 18.59
CA MET A 1 14.80 -2.62 18.69
C MET A 1 15.29 -3.34 19.91
N ASP A 2 14.40 -3.47 20.88
CA ASP A 2 14.73 -3.66 22.27
C ASP A 2 13.69 -4.66 22.79
N VAL A 3 14.15 -5.74 23.43
CA VAL A 3 13.34 -6.93 23.67
C VAL A 3 13.51 -7.38 25.11
N GLU A 4 12.40 -7.46 25.86
CA GLU A 4 12.38 -7.90 27.25
C GLU A 4 11.78 -9.31 27.32
N LEU A 5 12.63 -10.32 27.49
CA LEU A 5 12.24 -11.74 27.46
C LEU A 5 12.43 -12.45 28.80
N ARG A 6 11.50 -13.35 29.10
CA ARG A 6 11.60 -14.41 30.10
C ARG A 6 11.69 -15.76 29.40
N LEU A 7 12.73 -16.52 29.73
CA LEU A 7 12.96 -17.88 29.23
C LEU A 7 12.75 -18.87 30.38
N GLU A 8 11.86 -19.84 30.19
CA GLU A 8 11.50 -20.84 31.20
C GLU A 8 11.70 -22.26 30.64
N SER A 9 12.52 -23.07 31.31
CA SER A 9 12.64 -24.49 30.96
C SER A 9 11.38 -25.24 31.38
N VAL A 10 10.77 -25.92 30.41
CA VAL A 10 9.60 -26.78 30.58
C VAL A 10 9.96 -28.21 30.15
N HIS A 11 9.04 -29.16 30.29
CA HIS A 11 9.34 -30.58 30.02
C HIS A 11 9.77 -30.85 28.57
N GLU A 12 9.16 -30.15 27.62
CA GLU A 12 9.31 -30.37 26.17
C GLU A 12 10.35 -29.43 25.53
N GLY A 13 10.81 -28.40 26.25
CA GLY A 13 11.56 -27.31 25.62
C GLY A 13 11.84 -26.10 26.52
N ILE A 14 11.99 -24.95 25.86
CA ILE A 14 12.13 -23.62 26.48
C ILE A 14 10.95 -22.76 26.03
N LEU A 15 10.11 -22.34 26.97
CA LEU A 15 9.08 -21.33 26.73
C LEU A 15 9.74 -19.95 26.76
N VAL A 16 9.61 -19.20 25.68
CA VAL A 16 10.03 -17.81 25.56
C VAL A 16 8.78 -16.94 25.61
N THR A 17 8.75 -15.97 26.53
CA THR A 17 7.66 -14.99 26.68
C THR A 17 8.21 -13.58 26.85
N GLY A 18 7.53 -12.54 26.39
CA GLY A 18 7.97 -11.16 26.60
C GLY A 18 7.36 -10.15 25.62
N GLU A 19 7.98 -8.97 25.55
CA GLU A 19 7.62 -7.90 24.61
C GLU A 19 8.83 -7.51 23.75
N ALA A 20 8.58 -7.11 22.50
CA ALA A 20 9.56 -6.48 21.61
C ALA A 20 9.08 -5.09 21.17
N HIS A 21 9.96 -4.09 21.29
CA HIS A 21 9.74 -2.73 20.82
C HIS A 21 10.62 -2.41 19.60
N ALA A 22 10.05 -1.83 18.56
CA ALA A 22 10.75 -1.45 17.33
C ALA A 22 10.33 -0.06 16.81
N GLU A 23 11.23 0.61 16.09
CA GLU A 23 10.88 1.82 15.32
C GLU A 23 10.33 1.38 13.95
N LEU A 24 9.08 1.74 13.67
CA LEU A 24 8.49 1.65 12.35
C LEU A 24 8.92 2.87 11.52
N VAL A 25 9.63 2.63 10.42
CA VAL A 25 9.96 3.65 9.42
C VAL A 25 9.34 3.25 8.09
N GLY A 26 8.58 4.15 7.47
CA GLY A 26 7.89 3.90 6.20
C GLY A 26 7.37 5.18 5.55
N GLU A 27 6.40 5.04 4.64
CA GLU A 27 5.78 6.14 3.92
C GLU A 27 4.25 6.06 4.01
N CYS A 28 3.58 7.22 3.99
CA CYS A 28 2.13 7.32 4.01
C CYS A 28 1.52 6.83 2.70
N SER A 29 0.69 5.79 2.78
CA SER A 29 -0.04 5.21 1.65
C SER A 29 -0.92 6.18 0.85
N ARG A 30 -1.22 7.37 1.43
CA ARG A 30 -2.05 8.42 0.81
C ARG A 30 -1.25 9.60 0.23
N CYS A 31 -0.12 9.99 0.81
CA CYS A 31 0.63 11.19 0.41
C CYS A 31 2.15 11.01 0.25
N LEU A 32 2.69 9.82 0.51
CA LEU A 32 4.14 9.51 0.51
C LEU A 32 4.98 10.33 1.51
N ASP A 33 4.37 11.03 2.46
CA ASP A 33 5.08 11.59 3.62
C ASP A 33 5.79 10.47 4.41
N PRO A 34 7.00 10.71 4.94
CA PRO A 34 7.66 9.75 5.81
C PRO A 34 6.89 9.54 7.11
N ILE A 35 6.78 8.29 7.54
CA ILE A 35 6.21 7.87 8.82
C ILE A 35 7.35 7.38 9.72
N ARG A 36 7.29 7.79 10.98
CA ARG A 36 8.08 7.26 12.10
C ARG A 36 7.16 7.04 13.28
N ASP A 37 7.09 5.81 13.76
CA ASP A 37 6.25 5.44 14.91
C ASP A 37 6.91 4.32 15.73
N GLY A 38 6.40 4.05 16.93
CA GLY A 38 6.80 2.91 17.74
C GLY A 38 5.81 1.75 17.61
N ILE A 39 6.30 0.53 17.41
CA ILE A 39 5.48 -0.69 17.50
C ILE A 39 5.97 -1.55 18.67
N THR A 40 5.02 -2.04 19.48
CA THR A 40 5.23 -3.05 20.51
C THR A 40 4.49 -4.31 20.10
N VAL A 41 5.12 -5.47 20.24
CA VAL A 41 4.47 -6.77 20.02
C VAL A 41 4.73 -7.73 21.17
N ASP A 42 3.69 -8.44 21.58
CA ASP A 42 3.79 -9.57 22.51
C ASP A 42 4.47 -10.77 21.82
N LEU A 43 5.28 -11.51 22.58
CA LEU A 43 5.94 -12.73 22.16
C LEU A 43 5.60 -13.86 23.12
N GLN A 44 5.18 -15.00 22.58
CA GLN A 44 5.01 -16.25 23.33
C GLN A 44 5.24 -17.44 22.39
N GLU A 45 6.33 -18.17 22.57
CA GLU A 45 6.69 -19.32 21.73
C GLU A 45 7.39 -20.44 22.51
N LEU A 46 7.19 -21.69 22.12
CA LEU A 46 7.84 -22.87 22.73
C LEU A 46 8.86 -23.48 21.77
N PHE A 47 10.14 -23.35 22.12
CA PHE A 47 11.23 -23.99 21.39
C PHE A 47 11.51 -25.38 21.94
N LEU A 48 11.38 -26.41 21.11
CA LEU A 48 11.51 -27.81 21.51
C LEU A 48 12.97 -28.27 21.56
N THR A 49 13.33 -29.11 22.54
CA THR A 49 14.69 -29.68 22.62
C THR A 49 14.92 -30.89 21.72
N ALA A 50 13.87 -31.39 21.06
CA ALA A 50 13.92 -32.41 20.01
C ALA A 50 12.73 -32.24 19.06
N ALA A 51 12.92 -32.54 17.77
CA ALA A 51 11.84 -32.51 16.79
C ALA A 51 10.81 -33.64 17.05
N PRO A 52 9.49 -33.37 16.95
CA PRO A 52 8.46 -34.40 16.97
C PRO A 52 8.59 -35.35 15.76
N GLU A 53 8.20 -36.63 15.92
CA GLU A 53 8.21 -37.57 14.79
C GLU A 53 7.20 -37.16 13.70
N GLY A 54 7.73 -36.71 12.56
CA GLY A 54 6.94 -36.33 11.39
C GLY A 54 6.63 -34.83 11.27
N ASP A 55 7.11 -34.00 12.19
CA ASP A 55 7.15 -32.55 12.02
C ASP A 55 8.44 -32.12 11.29
N SER A 56 8.42 -30.96 10.64
CA SER A 56 9.55 -30.37 9.92
C SER A 56 9.73 -28.87 10.19
N ASP A 57 9.06 -28.32 11.21
CA ASP A 57 9.27 -26.93 11.64
C ASP A 57 10.59 -26.78 12.44
N GLU A 58 11.72 -26.89 11.73
CA GLU A 58 13.07 -26.74 12.30
C GLU A 58 13.31 -25.34 12.89
N GLU A 59 12.49 -24.34 12.54
CA GLU A 59 12.54 -22.96 13.05
C GLU A 59 12.17 -22.88 14.55
N ARG A 60 11.51 -23.90 15.11
CA ARG A 60 11.10 -23.97 16.54
C ARG A 60 11.96 -24.89 17.41
N LEU A 61 13.21 -25.14 17.04
CA LEU A 61 14.12 -26.04 17.77
C LEU A 61 15.18 -25.29 18.60
N VAL A 62 15.52 -25.85 19.77
CA VAL A 62 16.71 -25.44 20.54
C VAL A 62 17.95 -26.07 19.91
N VAL A 63 18.77 -25.26 19.24
CA VAL A 63 19.92 -25.71 18.45
C VAL A 63 21.20 -25.10 19.03
N HIS A 64 22.14 -25.95 19.45
CA HIS A 64 23.39 -25.53 20.13
C HIS A 64 23.15 -24.55 21.31
N GLU A 65 22.25 -24.92 22.22
CA GLU A 65 21.86 -24.10 23.39
C GLU A 65 21.27 -22.72 23.04
N THR A 66 20.92 -22.50 21.77
CA THR A 66 20.39 -21.26 21.20
C THR A 66 18.97 -21.47 20.66
N VAL A 67 18.16 -20.42 20.63
CA VAL A 67 16.86 -20.37 19.95
C VAL A 67 16.87 -19.25 18.92
N ASP A 68 16.27 -19.46 17.74
CA ASP A 68 16.14 -18.41 16.74
C ASP A 68 14.84 -17.63 16.97
N LEU A 69 14.97 -16.33 17.20
CA LEU A 69 13.84 -15.44 17.44
C LEU A 69 13.39 -14.71 16.17
N GLU A 70 14.14 -14.76 15.06
CA GLU A 70 13.77 -14.07 13.82
C GLU A 70 12.38 -14.49 13.32
N PRO A 71 12.00 -15.78 13.25
CA PRO A 71 10.67 -16.19 12.78
C PRO A 71 9.53 -15.64 13.65
N VAL A 72 9.69 -15.74 14.97
CA VAL A 72 8.67 -15.32 15.95
C VAL A 72 8.51 -13.80 15.95
N LEU A 73 9.63 -13.06 15.93
CA LEU A 73 9.64 -11.60 15.82
C LEU A 73 9.03 -11.13 14.51
N ARG A 74 9.41 -11.75 13.39
CA ARG A 74 8.88 -11.47 12.04
C ARG A 74 7.37 -11.64 12.02
N ASP A 75 6.86 -12.79 12.47
CA ASP A 75 5.44 -13.12 12.36
C ASP A 75 4.58 -12.26 13.30
N ALA A 76 5.09 -11.93 14.50
CA ALA A 76 4.45 -10.98 15.42
C ALA A 76 4.42 -9.55 14.85
N VAL A 77 5.57 -9.02 14.39
CA VAL A 77 5.66 -7.66 13.84
C VAL A 77 4.84 -7.52 12.55
N VAL A 78 4.97 -8.44 11.60
CA VAL A 78 4.23 -8.37 10.32
C VAL A 78 2.71 -8.42 10.53
N THR A 79 2.24 -9.16 11.52
CA THR A 79 0.80 -9.24 11.88
C THR A 79 0.30 -7.96 12.58
N ALA A 80 1.16 -7.27 13.33
CA ALA A 80 0.82 -6.05 14.06
C ALA A 80 0.94 -4.76 13.21
N LEU A 81 1.62 -4.80 12.06
CA LEU A 81 1.77 -3.64 11.18
C LEU A 81 0.43 -3.20 10.54
N PRO A 82 0.14 -1.88 10.44
CA PRO A 82 -1.07 -1.40 9.80
C PRO A 82 -1.06 -1.64 8.28
N PHE A 83 -2.10 -2.32 7.77
CA PHE A 83 -2.23 -2.65 6.34
C PHE A 83 -2.26 -1.43 5.40
N GLN A 84 -2.67 -0.26 5.90
CA GLN A 84 -2.62 1.02 5.19
C GLN A 84 -2.06 2.11 6.13
N PRO A 85 -0.73 2.28 6.19
CA PRO A 85 -0.13 3.29 7.07
C PRO A 85 -0.43 4.71 6.55
N VAL A 86 -0.74 5.62 7.46
CA VAL A 86 -1.03 7.04 7.17
C VAL A 86 -0.25 7.93 8.14
N CYS A 87 0.20 9.10 7.69
CA CYS A 87 1.00 10.02 8.52
C CYS A 87 0.17 10.80 9.56
N ARG A 88 -1.16 10.74 9.47
CA ARG A 88 -2.17 11.21 10.44
C ARG A 88 -3.57 10.79 9.98
N ASP A 89 -4.55 10.82 10.87
CA ASP A 89 -5.94 10.42 10.62
C ASP A 89 -6.59 11.19 9.45
N GLU A 90 -6.59 12.52 9.47
CA GLU A 90 -7.13 13.36 8.38
C GLU A 90 -6.11 13.73 7.30
N CYS A 91 -5.15 12.85 7.00
CA CYS A 91 -4.29 13.01 5.83
C CYS A 91 -5.13 12.94 4.55
N GLN A 92 -5.26 14.03 3.76
CA GLN A 92 -6.13 13.99 2.59
C GLN A 92 -5.56 13.13 1.45
N GLY A 93 -4.24 13.19 1.26
CA GLY A 93 -3.52 12.41 0.24
C GLY A 93 -3.10 13.24 -0.98
N LEU A 94 -2.72 12.57 -2.07
CA LEU A 94 -2.40 13.22 -3.35
C LEU A 94 -3.64 13.36 -4.25
N CYS A 95 -3.65 14.40 -5.07
CA CYS A 95 -4.53 14.52 -6.23
C CYS A 95 -4.19 13.41 -7.25
N PRO A 96 -5.18 12.62 -7.72
CA PRO A 96 -4.92 11.51 -8.65
C PRO A 96 -4.47 11.99 -10.04
N ASP A 97 -4.81 13.22 -10.44
CA ASP A 97 -4.53 13.77 -11.77
C ASP A 97 -3.12 14.38 -11.89
N CYS A 98 -2.59 14.98 -10.82
CA CYS A 98 -1.34 15.75 -10.86
C CYS A 98 -0.35 15.48 -9.73
N GLY A 99 -0.70 14.66 -8.73
CA GLY A 99 0.20 14.25 -7.65
C GLY A 99 0.50 15.33 -6.59
N ILE A 100 -0.09 16.54 -6.66
CA ILE A 100 0.01 17.50 -5.56
C ILE A 100 -0.68 16.96 -4.30
N ARG A 101 -0.14 17.24 -3.12
CA ARG A 101 -0.85 17.01 -1.86
C ARG A 101 -2.11 17.87 -1.82
N LEU A 102 -3.25 17.26 -1.51
CA LEU A 102 -4.52 17.96 -1.35
C LEU A 102 -4.50 18.93 -0.16
N ASP A 103 -3.70 18.62 0.87
CA ASP A 103 -3.45 19.49 2.03
C ASP A 103 -2.81 20.84 1.66
N ASP A 104 -1.99 20.86 0.59
CA ASP A 104 -1.24 22.02 0.10
C ASP A 104 -1.87 22.64 -1.17
N ALA A 105 -3.02 22.12 -1.60
CA ALA A 105 -3.66 22.51 -2.85
C ALA A 105 -4.44 23.83 -2.71
N PRO A 106 -4.53 24.65 -3.79
CA PRO A 106 -5.44 25.80 -3.84
C PRO A 106 -6.91 25.41 -3.56
N ALA A 107 -7.69 26.32 -2.99
CA ALA A 107 -9.10 26.08 -2.67
C ALA A 107 -10.01 25.87 -3.91
N ASP A 108 -9.50 26.24 -5.09
CA ASP A 108 -10.08 26.06 -6.42
C ASP A 108 -9.41 24.94 -7.24
N HIS A 109 -8.61 24.07 -6.61
CA HIS A 109 -7.90 22.99 -7.28
C HIS A 109 -8.84 21.92 -7.84
N ALA A 110 -9.00 21.91 -9.16
CA ALA A 110 -9.75 20.91 -9.92
C ALA A 110 -9.09 20.63 -11.28
N HIS A 111 -9.33 19.45 -11.84
CA HIS A 111 -8.89 19.05 -13.18
C HIS A 111 -10.11 18.63 -14.00
N GLU A 112 -10.36 19.32 -15.12
CA GLU A 112 -11.43 18.94 -16.04
C GLU A 112 -10.87 18.04 -17.16
N GLN A 113 -10.89 16.73 -16.93
CA GLN A 113 -10.54 15.73 -17.95
C GLN A 113 -11.79 15.29 -18.72
N LEU A 114 -12.07 15.95 -19.84
CA LEU A 114 -13.10 15.51 -20.79
C LEU A 114 -12.58 14.31 -21.60
N ASP A 115 -13.12 13.12 -21.36
CA ASP A 115 -12.77 11.92 -22.14
C ASP A 115 -13.07 12.17 -23.64
N PRO A 116 -12.09 12.01 -24.56
CA PRO A 116 -12.30 12.28 -25.99
C PRO A 116 -13.44 11.46 -26.62
N ARG A 117 -13.78 10.29 -26.07
CA ARG A 117 -14.90 9.46 -26.51
C ARG A 117 -16.26 10.08 -26.17
N TRP A 118 -16.29 10.99 -25.18
CA TRP A 118 -17.49 11.65 -24.67
C TRP A 118 -17.59 13.12 -25.09
N ALA A 119 -16.60 13.66 -25.83
CA ALA A 119 -16.59 15.06 -26.27
C ALA A 119 -17.88 15.51 -26.98
N ALA A 120 -18.52 14.63 -27.75
CA ALA A 120 -19.80 14.90 -28.42
C ALA A 120 -20.99 15.14 -27.45
N LEU A 121 -20.90 14.71 -26.19
CA LEU A 121 -21.94 14.90 -25.18
C LEU A 121 -21.92 16.31 -24.56
N ALA A 122 -20.83 17.07 -24.67
CA ALA A 122 -20.73 18.45 -24.16
C ALA A 122 -21.76 19.39 -24.83
N ALA A 123 -22.18 19.10 -26.05
CA ALA A 123 -23.26 19.82 -26.75
C ALA A 123 -24.64 19.68 -26.05
N LEU A 124 -24.81 18.73 -25.14
CA LEU A 124 -26.05 18.55 -24.36
C LEU A 124 -26.07 19.39 -23.08
N THR A 125 -24.90 19.72 -22.50
CA THR A 125 -24.78 20.53 -21.29
C THR A 125 -24.63 22.02 -21.58
N ASN A 126 -23.99 22.40 -22.70
CA ASN A 126 -23.90 23.79 -23.15
C ASN A 126 -24.50 23.99 -24.57
N PRO A 127 -25.83 24.04 -24.72
CA PRO A 127 -26.49 24.14 -26.03
C PRO A 127 -26.23 25.46 -26.78
N ALA A 128 -25.56 26.44 -26.16
CA ALA A 128 -25.17 27.69 -26.81
C ALA A 128 -24.01 27.52 -27.81
N GLU A 129 -23.18 26.47 -27.68
CA GLU A 129 -22.00 26.26 -28.54
C GLU A 129 -22.17 25.15 -29.59
N ALA A 130 -23.35 24.52 -29.66
CA ALA A 130 -23.68 23.46 -30.63
C ALA A 130 -23.83 23.95 -32.10
N GLY A 131 -23.33 25.15 -32.44
CA GLY A 131 -23.71 25.90 -33.64
C GLY A 131 -22.77 25.85 -34.84
N THR A 132 -21.62 25.17 -34.78
CA THR A 132 -20.56 25.28 -35.83
C THR A 132 -20.04 23.95 -36.40
N ALA A 133 -20.56 22.80 -35.96
CA ALA A 133 -20.20 21.48 -36.50
C ALA A 133 -21.17 20.99 -37.62
N GLY A 134 -21.37 21.82 -38.65
CA GLY A 134 -22.20 21.48 -39.81
C GLY A 134 -21.49 20.55 -40.83
N PRO A 135 -22.19 19.61 -41.49
CA PRO A 135 -21.55 18.64 -42.40
C PRO A 135 -21.62 19.03 -43.88
N ASP A 136 -20.52 19.54 -44.45
CA ASP A 136 -20.43 19.80 -45.90
C ASP A 136 -19.94 18.60 -46.71
N GLN A 137 -20.90 17.95 -47.39
CA GLN A 137 -20.70 17.21 -48.63
C GLN A 137 -21.24 18.12 -49.76
N LYS A 138 -20.82 18.09 -51.04
CA LYS A 138 -20.13 17.06 -51.82
C LYS A 138 -19.81 17.60 -53.24
N THR A 139 -18.68 17.22 -53.87
CA THR A 139 -18.50 17.14 -55.37
C THR A 139 -18.75 18.44 -56.19
N SER A 140 -18.62 18.57 -57.52
CA SER A 140 -17.99 17.81 -58.63
C SER A 140 -17.25 18.83 -59.54
N SER A 141 -16.55 18.52 -60.66
CA SER A 141 -16.25 17.28 -61.39
C SER A 141 -14.70 17.23 -61.64
N ASP A 142 -14.05 16.89 -62.76
CA ASP A 142 -14.37 16.37 -64.12
C ASP A 142 -13.11 15.66 -64.70
N GLU A 143 -13.22 14.97 -65.85
CA GLU A 143 -12.15 14.18 -66.48
C GLU A 143 -11.69 14.73 -67.85
N THR A 144 -10.47 14.41 -68.31
CA THR A 144 -10.11 14.39 -69.76
C THR A 144 -8.94 13.44 -70.06
N GLU A 145 -9.31 12.29 -70.64
CA GLU A 145 -8.63 11.36 -71.55
C GLU A 145 -7.13 11.50 -71.95
N GLU A 146 -6.42 10.37 -71.73
CA GLU A 146 -5.76 9.53 -72.77
C GLU A 146 -4.59 10.08 -73.64
N ARG A 147 -3.37 9.55 -73.41
CA ARG A 147 -2.61 8.74 -74.39
C ARG A 147 -1.36 8.05 -73.84
#